data_AF-W4UPT8-F1
#
_entry.id   AF-W4UPT8-F1
#
_cell.length_a   1.000
_cell.length_b   1.000
_cell.length_c   1.000
_cell.angle_alpha   90.00
_cell.angle_beta   90.00
_cell.angle_gamma   90.00
#
_symmetry.space_group_name_H-M   'P 1'
#
loop_
_entity.id
_entity.type
_entity.pdbx_description
1 polymer ?
#
loop_
_entity_poly.entity_id
_entity_poly.type
_entity_poly.pdbx_seq_one_letter_code
_entity_poly.pdbx_strand_id
1 'polypeptide(L)' 'MLLPYLNKDLVEAGCDEAGRGCLAGAVYAAAVILPKDFKNELLNDSKQLTEKQRYLLREVIQQEAVAWAVGW' A
#
# COMPACT_ATOMS: atom_id res chain seq x y z
N MET A 1 -13.72 -9.03 4.03
CA MET A 1 -12.95 -8.42 2.93
C MET A 1 -13.25 -6.93 2.98
N LEU A 2 -12.23 -6.07 3.04
CA LEU A 2 -12.45 -4.61 3.05
C LEU A 2 -13.02 -4.16 1.69
N LEU A 3 -13.77 -3.06 1.69
CA LEU A 3 -14.21 -2.44 0.45
C LEU A 3 -12.99 -1.81 -0.27
N PRO A 4 -12.94 -1.82 -1.61
CA PRO A 4 -11.83 -1.24 -2.38
C PRO A 4 -11.79 0.30 -2.31
N TYR A 5 -12.89 0.93 -1.91
CA TYR A 5 -13.02 2.38 -1.71
C TYR A 5 -14.19 2.66 -0.74
N LEU A 6 -14.17 3.84 -0.11
CA LEU A 6 -15.27 4.35 0.71
C LEU A 6 -16.27 5.16 -0.15
N ASN A 7 -15.78 6.00 -1.06
CA ASN A 7 -16.54 6.82 -2.00
C ASN A 7 -16.12 6.55 -3.44
N LYS A 8 -17.00 5.87 -4.19
CA LYS A 8 -16.75 5.45 -5.59
C LYS A 8 -16.46 6.60 -6.56
N ASP A 9 -16.90 7.81 -6.25
CA ASP A 9 -16.87 8.98 -7.14
C ASP A 9 -15.69 9.91 -6.84
N LEU A 10 -14.91 9.63 -5.79
CA LEU A 10 -13.74 10.42 -5.40
C LEU A 10 -12.44 9.67 -5.69
N VAL A 11 -11.34 10.42 -5.71
CA VAL A 11 -9.99 9.85 -5.70
C VAL A 11 -9.62 9.59 -4.24
N GLU A 12 -9.25 8.36 -3.92
CA GLU A 12 -8.90 7.93 -2.57
C GLU A 12 -7.46 7.43 -2.50
N ALA A 13 -6.76 7.83 -1.45
CA ALA A 13 -5.44 7.32 -1.14
C ALA A 13 -5.54 6.38 0.07
N GLY A 14 -5.00 5.16 -0.08
CA GLY A 14 -4.71 4.29 1.05
C GLY A 14 -3.41 4.73 1.71
N CYS A 15 -3.44 4.93 3.03
CA CYS A 15 -2.29 5.38 3.81
C CYS A 15 -1.98 4.39 4.92
N ASP A 16 -0.68 4.14 5.15
CA ASP A 16 -0.21 3.28 6.24
C ASP A 16 1.22 3.68 6.66
N GLU A 17 1.61 3.29 7.88
CA GLU A 17 2.94 3.55 8.43
C GLU A 17 3.68 2.28 8.85
N ALA A 18 5.01 2.32 8.74
CA ALA A 18 5.89 1.26 9.25
C ALA A 18 6.97 1.87 10.15
N GLY A 19 7.26 1.19 11.26
CA GLY A 19 8.26 1.61 12.24
C GLY A 19 7.69 2.41 13.42
N ARG A 20 6.38 2.64 13.50
CA ARG A 20 5.76 3.27 14.68
C ARG A 20 6.04 2.42 15.94
N GLY A 21 6.72 3.01 16.92
CA GLY A 21 7.02 2.36 18.20
C GLY A 21 8.31 1.55 18.25
N CYS A 22 9.18 1.62 17.24
CA CYS A 22 10.53 1.04 17.33
C CYS A 22 11.40 1.83 18.33
N LEU A 23 12.32 1.14 19.01
CA LEU A 23 13.32 1.77 19.89
C LEU A 23 14.32 2.63 19.09
N ALA A 24 14.63 2.22 17.85
CA ALA A 24 15.53 2.91 16.95
C ALA A 24 15.11 2.65 15.49
N GLY A 25 15.38 3.62 14.61
CA GLY A 25 14.93 3.64 13.22
C GLY A 25 13.94 4.76 12.96
N ALA A 26 13.88 5.22 11.70
CA ALA A 26 12.88 6.21 11.29
C ALA A 26 11.51 5.55 11.08
N VAL A 27 10.46 6.33 11.24
CA VAL A 27 9.10 5.94 10.84
C VAL A 27 8.92 6.34 9.39
N TYR A 28 8.39 5.44 8.57
CA TYR A 28 8.02 5.74 7.19
C TYR A 28 6.50 5.69 7.06
N ALA A 29 5.94 6.63 6.30
CA ALA A 29 4.55 6.63 5.90
C ALA A 29 4.45 6.55 4.38
N ALA A 30 3.47 5.81 3.87
CA ALA A 30 3.18 5.71 2.45
C ALA A 30 1.74 6.10 2.17
N ALA A 31 1.51 6.69 0.99
CA ALA A 31 0.20 6.93 0.43
C ALA A 31 0.16 6.39 -1.00
N VAL A 32 -0.89 5.63 -1.34
CA VAL A 32 -1.06 4.99 -2.65
C VAL A 32 -2.48 5.22 -3.16
N ILE A 33 -2.61 5.71 -4.39
CA ILE A 33 -3.87 5.82 -5.12
C ILE A 33 -3.88 4.74 -6.20
N LEU A 34 -4.73 3.73 -6.03
CA LEU A 34 -4.88 2.64 -6.99
C LEU A 34 -6.00 2.94 -8.01
N PRO A 35 -5.90 2.41 -9.25
CA PRO A 35 -7.02 2.39 -10.18
C PRO A 35 -8.27 1.72 -9.58
N LYS A 36 -9.47 2.15 -10.01
CA LYS A 36 -10.74 1.62 -9.46
C LYS A 36 -10.96 0.13 -9.73
N ASP A 37 -10.33 -0.39 -10.77
CA ASP A 37 -10.38 -1.78 -11.22
C ASP A 37 -9.15 -2.59 -10.80
N PHE A 38 -8.23 -1.99 -10.04
CA PHE A 38 -7.05 -2.68 -9.54
C PHE A 38 -7.44 -3.91 -8.71
N LYS A 39 -6.88 -5.06 -9.07
CA LYS A 39 -7.05 -6.32 -8.36
C LYS A 39 -5.75 -7.07 -8.36
N ASN A 40 -5.36 -7.54 -7.19
CA ASN A 40 -4.18 -8.38 -7.03
C ASN A 40 -4.45 -9.44 -5.97
N GLU A 41 -4.33 -10.71 -6.33
CA GLU A 41 -4.64 -11.84 -5.44
C GLU A 41 -3.66 -11.94 -4.25
N LEU A 42 -2.43 -11.41 -4.41
CA LEU A 42 -1.41 -11.40 -3.37
C LEU A 42 -1.57 -10.21 -2.42
N LEU A 43 -2.19 -9.11 -2.86
CA LEU A 43 -2.41 -7.90 -2.07
C LEU A 43 -3.63 -8.06 -1.14
N ASN A 44 -3.53 -8.93 -0.14
CA ASN A 44 -4.58 -9.21 0.85
C ASN A 44 -4.14 -8.86 2.28
N ASP A 45 -3.33 -9.72 2.90
CA ASP A 45 -2.88 -9.56 4.29
C ASP A 45 -1.36 -9.59 4.31
N SER A 46 -0.77 -8.42 4.55
CA SER A 46 0.69 -8.22 4.53
C SER A 46 1.40 -9.07 5.59
N LYS A 47 0.70 -9.55 6.62
CA LYS A 47 1.27 -10.39 7.68
C LYS A 47 1.62 -11.81 7.23
N GLN A 48 1.12 -12.23 6.07
CA GLN A 48 1.42 -13.54 5.48
C GLN A 48 2.45 -13.45 4.34
N LEU A 49 2.89 -12.23 3.99
CA LEU A 49 3.83 -12.02 2.89
C LEU A 49 5.28 -12.13 3.35
N THR A 50 6.03 -12.98 2.66
CA THR A 50 7.50 -13.00 2.75
C THR A 50 8.07 -11.65 2.29
N GLU A 51 9.28 -11.33 2.74
CA GLU A 51 10.01 -10.15 2.27
C GLU A 51 10.11 -10.08 0.74
N LYS A 52 10.41 -11.21 0.09
CA LYS A 52 10.48 -11.31 -1.37
C LYS A 52 9.14 -10.98 -2.05
N GLN A 53 8.02 -11.46 -1.51
CA GLN A 53 6.70 -11.13 -2.03
C GLN A 53 6.37 -9.64 -1.85
N ARG A 54 6.79 -9.02 -0.74
CA ARG A 54 6.60 -7.58 -0.52
C ARG A 54 7.36 -6.73 -1.54
N TYR A 55 8.60 -7.08 -1.86
CA TYR A 55 9.36 -6.39 -2.90
C TYR A 55 8.75 -6.56 -4.29
N LEU A 56 8.28 -7.76 -4.64
CA LEU A 56 7.57 -7.99 -5.90
C LEU A 56 6.30 -7.13 -5.98
N LEU A 57 5.49 -7.13 -4.91
CA LEU A 57 4.27 -6.33 -4.84
C LEU A 57 4.54 -4.83 -4.91
N ARG A 58 5.65 -4.36 -4.33
CA ARG A 58 6.06 -2.96 -4.46
C ARG A 58 6.22 -2.56 -5.92
N GLU A 59 6.91 -3.35 -6.72
CA GLU A 59 7.10 -3.04 -8.15
C GLU A 59 5.76 -2.97 -8.89
N VAL A 60 4.88 -3.93 -8.65
CA VAL A 60 3.53 -3.97 -9.23
C VAL A 60 2.73 -2.72 -8.83
N ILE A 61 2.68 -2.38 -7.54
CA ILE A 61 1.97 -1.19 -7.04
C ILE A 61 2.57 0.08 -7.65
N GLN A 62 3.89 0.21 -7.72
CA GLN A 62 4.52 1.41 -8.26
C GLN A 62 4.28 1.61 -9.76
N GLN A 63 4.10 0.51 -10.51
CA GLN A 63 3.80 0.54 -11.94
C GLN A 63 2.31 0.81 -12.22
N GLU A 64 1.42 0.23 -11.42
CA GLU A 64 -0.03 0.29 -11.68
C GLU A 64 -0.75 1.42 -10.93
N ALA A 65 -0.18 1.95 -9.86
CA ALA A 65 -0.79 3.05 -9.11
C ALA A 65 -0.90 4.32 -9.96
N VAL A 66 -2.01 5.04 -9.78
CA VAL A 66 -2.21 6.36 -10.37
C VAL A 66 -1.20 7.36 -9.80
N ALA A 67 -0.96 7.27 -8.49
CA ALA A 67 0.08 8.01 -7.79
C ALA A 67 0.47 7.27 -6.51
N TRP A 68 1.72 7.43 -6.10
CA TRP A 68 2.20 6.96 -4.81
C TRP A 68 3.33 7.85 -4.29
N ALA A 69 3.50 7.89 -2.98
CA ALA A 69 4.60 8.56 -2.32
C ALA A 69 4.99 7.84 -1.04
N VAL A 70 6.26 7.98 -0.65
CA VAL A 70 6.79 7.54 0.64
C VAL A 70 7.51 8.71 1.29
N GLY A 71 7.21 8.98 2.56
CA GLY A 71 7.86 10.00 3.38
C GLY A 71 8.44 9.40 4.66
N TRP A 72 9.44 10.08 5.22
CA TRP A 72 10.09 9.77 6.50
C TRP A 72 10.36 11.03 7.31
#